data_AF-A0A354T7A3-F1
#
_entry.id   AF-A0A354T7A3-F1
#
_cell.length_a   1.000
_cell.length_b   1.000
_cell.length_c   1.000
_cell.angle_alpha   90.00
_cell.angle_beta   90.00
_cell.angle_gamma   90.00
#
_symmetry.space_group_name_H-M   'P 1'
#
loop_
_entity.id
_entity.type
_entity.pdbx_description
1 polymer ?
#
loop_
_entity_poly.entity_id
_entity_poly.type
_entity_poly.pdbx_seq_one_letter_code
_entity_poly.pdbx_strand_id
1 'polypeptide(L)' 'MARIGTPLSSSATKVMLLGSGELGKEVVIELQRLGCEVIAVDRYA' A
#
# COMPACT_ATOMS: atom_id res chain seq x y z
N MET A 1 -18.73 4.28 5.64
CA MET A 1 -17.55 4.75 4.86
C MET A 1 -16.31 4.37 5.63
N ALA A 2 -15.28 3.80 4.99
CA ALA A 2 -14.04 3.46 5.68
C ALA A 2 -13.26 4.75 6.02
N ARG A 3 -12.67 4.82 7.22
CA ARG A 3 -11.72 5.89 7.58
C ARG A 3 -10.33 5.46 7.14
N ILE A 4 -9.72 6.22 6.25
CA ILE A 4 -8.33 6.04 5.81
C ILE A 4 -7.53 7.20 6.40
N GLY A 5 -6.49 6.90 7.17
CA GLY A 5 -5.59 7.92 7.71
C GLY A 5 -4.52 8.34 6.71
N THR A 6 -3.75 9.38 7.04
CA THR A 6 -2.74 9.93 6.12
C THR A 6 -1.44 9.15 6.21
N PRO A 7 -0.76 8.83 5.10
CA PRO A 7 0.54 8.16 5.13
C PRO A 7 1.55 8.94 5.97
N LEU A 8 2.49 8.24 6.60
CA LEU A 8 3.57 8.83 7.42
C LEU A 8 3.09 9.54 8.70
N SER A 9 1.82 9.38 9.06
CA SER A 9 1.24 9.88 10.32
C SER A 9 0.95 8.74 11.30
N SER A 10 0.71 9.08 12.56
CA SER A 10 0.30 8.09 13.57
C SER A 10 -1.05 7.43 13.29
N SER A 11 -1.87 8.01 12.41
CA SER A 11 -3.18 7.48 12.03
C SER A 11 -3.16 6.69 10.70
N ALA A 12 -1.99 6.52 10.08
CA ALA A 12 -1.85 5.90 8.76
C ALA A 12 -2.53 4.53 8.66
N THR A 13 -3.28 4.32 7.59
CA THR A 13 -3.74 2.98 7.20
C THR A 13 -2.60 2.27 6.48
N LYS A 14 -1.97 1.30 7.15
CA LYS A 14 -0.81 0.57 6.63
C LYS A 14 -1.22 -0.71 5.91
N VAL A 15 -0.68 -0.95 4.72
CA VAL A 15 -0.93 -2.14 3.90
C VAL A 15 0.39 -2.81 3.58
N MET A 16 0.51 -4.11 3.86
CA MET A 16 1.64 -4.94 3.42
C MET A 16 1.22 -5.78 2.22
N LEU A 17 1.88 -5.57 1.08
CA LEU A 17 1.66 -6.35 -0.14
C LEU A 17 2.73 -7.45 -0.23
N LEU A 18 2.29 -8.71 -0.24
CA LEU A 18 3.17 -9.87 -0.39
C LEU A 18 3.11 -10.37 -1.84
N GLY A 19 4.13 -10.03 -2.62
CA GLY A 19 4.19 -10.18 -4.07
C GLY A 19 3.99 -8.83 -4.77
N SER A 20 5.05 -8.31 -5.37
CA SER A 20 5.15 -6.94 -5.89
C SER A 20 5.50 -6.90 -7.39
N GLY A 21 4.99 -7.87 -8.14
CA GLY A 21 5.06 -7.91 -9.61
C GLY A 21 4.19 -6.86 -10.30
N GLU A 22 3.98 -7.02 -11.61
CA GLU A 22 3.29 -6.02 -12.45
C GLU A 22 1.87 -5.69 -11.98
N LEU A 23 1.09 -6.69 -11.56
CA LEU A 23 -0.25 -6.47 -11.00
C LEU A 23 -0.18 -5.80 -9.62
N GLY A 24 0.80 -6.21 -8.80
CA GLY A 24 1.03 -5.61 -7.48
C GLY A 24 1.31 -4.11 -7.58
N LYS A 25 2.05 -3.70 -8.62
CA LYS A 25 2.35 -2.29 -8.90
C LYS A 25 1.09 -1.43 -9.06
N GLU A 26 0.13 -1.87 -9.86
CA GLU A 26 -1.13 -1.12 -10.06
C GLU A 26 -1.96 -1.07 -8.76
N VAL A 27 -1.97 -2.14 -7.97
CA VAL A 27 -2.61 -2.16 -6.64
C VAL A 27 -1.95 -1.16 -5.69
N VAL A 28 -0.61 -1.10 -5.66
CA VAL A 28 0.12 -0.11 -4.85
C VAL A 28 -0.22 1.31 -5.30
N ILE A 29 -0.30 1.57 -6.60
CA ILE A 29 -0.63 2.90 -7.14
C ILE A 29 -2.02 3.34 -6.67
N GLU A 30 -3.04 2.48 -6.76
CA GLU A 30 -4.39 2.83 -6.31
C GLU A 30 -4.48 3.00 -4.79
N LEU A 31 -3.77 2.18 -4.01
CA LEU A 31 -3.68 2.34 -2.56
C LEU A 31 -3.01 3.66 -2.17
N GLN A 32 -1.96 4.07 -2.88
CA GLN A 32 -1.33 5.38 -2.67
C GLN A 32 -2.26 6.54 -3.04
N ARG A 33 -3.04 6.42 -4.14
CA ARG A 33 -4.06 7.40 -4.51
C ARG A 33 -5.14 7.57 -3.44
N LEU A 34 -5.48 6.49 -2.74
CA LEU A 34 -6.40 6.50 -1.60
C LEU A 34 -5.77 7.02 -0.30
N GLY A 35 -4.45 7.24 -0.25
CA GLY A 35 -3.75 7.69 0.94
C GLY A 35 -3.35 6.58 1.91
N CYS A 36 -3.22 5.34 1.44
CA CYS A 36 -2.65 4.26 2.26
C CYS A 36 -1.12 4.32 2.28
N GLU A 37 -0.52 3.92 3.40
CA GLU A 37 0.92 3.68 3.51
C GLU A 37 1.23 2.24 3.13
N VAL A 38 1.92 2.03 2.01
CA VAL A 38 2.12 0.69 1.43
C VAL A 38 3.54 0.21 1.64
N ILE A 39 3.67 -1.03 2.13
CA ILE A 39 4.93 -1.77 2.29
C ILE A 39 4.88 -2.93 1.29
N ALA A 40 5.61 -2.81 0.19
CA ALA A 40 5.69 -3.84 -0.85
C ALA A 40 6.84 -4.81 -0.53
N VAL A 41 6.53 -6.11 -0.46
CA VAL A 41 7.48 -7.19 -0.20
C VAL A 41 7.43 -8.16 -1.36
N ASP A 42 8.57 -8.62 -1.82
CA ASP A 42 8.68 -9.71 -2.79
C ASP A 42 9.90 -10.56 -2.47
N ARG A 43 9.94 -11.82 -2.93
CA ARG A 43 11.08 -12.69 -2.70
C ARG A 43 12.26 -12.42 -3.63
N TYR A 44 12.04 -11.73 -4.76
CA TYR A 44 12.96 -11.60 -5.90
C TYR A 44 13.76 -12.88 -6.21
N ALA A 45 13.35 -13.60 -7.26
CA ALA A 45 14.20 -14.64 -7.86
C ALA A 45 15.29 -14.01 -8.73
#